data_AF-A0A0U3K9I5-F1
#
_entry.id   AF-A0A0U3K9I5-F1
#
_cell.length_a   1.000
_cell.length_b   1.000
_cell.length_c   1.000
_cell.angle_alpha   90.00
_cell.angle_beta   90.00
_cell.angle_gamma   90.00
#
_symmetry.space_group_name_H-M   'P 1'
#
loop_
_entity.id
_entity.type
_entity.pdbx_description
1 polymer ?
#
loop_
_entity_poly.entity_id
_entity_poly.type
_entity_poly.pdbx_seq_one_letter_code
_entity_poly.pdbx_strand_id
1 'polypeptide(L)'
;MLSAQTLFQEILDNDESYRLFCSIAASGEAQGGWENARIAALVPEGRRELAPRIVRHGADEDKHGRIFNALLKKRGLPPVEVPPETDYTMLLEQQGIGLAHSRLRGEERLTERDIITYLAHSRITEQRASEQMELLRRHFADHPDIGRAVKMISNDEDNHLAYCHEELLALAREGHGRTIQQIMRECALAEIRVYRDVSLAVMANMGRILGWSRPKAAVLAAGIHAVYAYERLVGWRRMVTLEMPERRNALGSPAVPEHEYA
;
A
#
# COMPACT_ATOMS: atom_id res chain seq x y z
N MET A 1 -16.63 23.59 0.27
CA MET A 1 -17.33 22.43 0.86
C MET A 1 -16.29 21.38 1.19
N LEU A 2 -16.45 20.61 2.26
CA LEU A 2 -15.48 19.56 2.61
C LEU A 2 -15.69 18.36 1.67
N SER A 3 -14.71 18.10 0.81
CA SER A 3 -14.64 16.90 -0.04
C SER A 3 -13.23 16.32 -0.03
N ALA A 4 -13.09 15.06 -0.47
CA ALA A 4 -11.77 14.43 -0.65
C ALA A 4 -10.88 15.26 -1.57
N GLN A 5 -11.43 15.75 -2.70
CA GLN A 5 -10.70 16.61 -3.62
C GLN A 5 -10.18 17.89 -2.95
N THR A 6 -11.02 18.62 -2.21
CA THR A 6 -10.57 19.86 -1.55
C THR A 6 -9.53 19.58 -0.47
N LEU A 7 -9.67 18.45 0.23
CA LEU A 7 -8.74 18.05 1.28
C LEU A 7 -7.35 17.75 0.72
N PHE A 8 -7.29 16.96 -0.36
CA PHE A 8 -6.04 16.67 -1.04
C PHE A 8 -5.44 17.92 -1.68
N GLN A 9 -6.25 18.79 -2.28
CA GLN A 9 -5.77 20.05 -2.85
C GLN A 9 -5.11 20.93 -1.77
N GLU A 10 -5.69 21.05 -0.57
CA GLU A 10 -5.06 21.77 0.53
C GLU A 10 -3.69 21.18 0.94
N ILE A 11 -3.58 19.84 0.95
CA ILE A 11 -2.31 19.15 1.24
C ILE A 11 -1.28 19.45 0.14
N LEU A 12 -1.70 19.43 -1.13
CA LEU A 12 -0.84 19.68 -2.28
C LEU A 12 -0.42 21.15 -2.37
N ASP A 13 -1.27 22.10 -2.00
CA ASP A 13 -0.98 23.53 -2.17
C ASP A 13 -0.02 24.08 -1.11
N ASN A 14 0.20 23.35 -0.01
CA ASN A 14 1.11 23.75 1.07
C ASN A 14 2.37 22.88 1.08
N ASP A 15 3.54 23.53 1.03
CA ASP A 15 4.84 22.85 0.93
C ASP A 15 5.12 21.91 2.11
N GLU A 16 4.74 22.29 3.33
CA GLU A 16 5.04 21.48 4.52
C GLU A 16 4.14 20.23 4.60
N SER A 17 2.85 20.35 4.29
CA SER A 17 1.94 19.20 4.24
C SER A 17 2.26 18.29 3.07
N TYR A 18 2.56 18.86 1.90
CA TYR A 18 3.02 18.12 0.74
C TYR A 18 4.30 17.34 1.05
N ARG A 19 5.27 18.00 1.71
CA ARG A 19 6.54 17.40 2.12
C ARG A 19 6.32 16.19 3.01
N LEU A 20 5.49 16.33 4.03
CA LEU A 20 5.17 15.25 4.94
C LEU A 20 4.43 14.12 4.22
N PHE A 21 3.41 14.44 3.42
CA PHE A 21 2.63 13.44 2.68
C PHE A 21 3.51 12.59 1.75
N CYS A 22 4.35 13.22 0.94
CA CYS A 22 5.28 12.50 0.05
C CYS A 22 6.34 11.71 0.83
N SER A 23 6.79 12.19 2.00
CA SER A 23 7.78 11.45 2.81
C SER A 23 7.18 10.18 3.43
N ILE A 24 5.93 10.26 3.92
CA ILE A 24 5.19 9.09 4.43
C ILE A 24 5.04 8.04 3.32
N ALA A 25 4.56 8.47 2.14
CA ALA A 25 4.38 7.57 1.01
C ALA A 25 5.72 6.96 0.59
N ALA A 26 6.75 7.77 0.34
CA ALA A 26 8.06 7.29 -0.08
C ALA A 26 8.69 6.27 0.88
N SER A 27 8.50 6.45 2.20
CA SER A 27 9.00 5.52 3.21
C SER A 27 8.27 4.18 3.15
N GLY A 28 6.94 4.21 2.99
CA GLY A 28 6.13 3.01 2.84
C GLY A 28 6.54 2.17 1.62
N GLU A 29 6.68 2.82 0.45
CA GLU A 29 7.03 2.10 -0.79
C GLU A 29 8.46 1.55 -0.74
N ALA A 30 9.42 2.30 -0.18
CA ALA A 30 10.79 1.83 -0.05
C ALA A 30 10.89 0.60 0.88
N GLN A 31 10.05 0.55 1.91
CA GLN A 31 9.94 -0.64 2.76
C GLN A 31 9.33 -1.82 2.00
N GLY A 32 8.23 -1.61 1.27
CA GLY A 32 7.60 -2.64 0.43
C GLY A 32 8.58 -3.22 -0.61
N GLY A 33 9.41 -2.37 -1.21
CA GLY A 33 10.48 -2.78 -2.14
C GLY A 33 11.52 -3.68 -1.47
N TRP A 34 12.02 -3.28 -0.29
CA TRP A 34 12.96 -4.08 0.49
C TRP A 34 12.37 -5.42 0.92
N GLU A 35 11.13 -5.45 1.42
CA GLU A 35 10.45 -6.67 1.88
C GLU A 35 10.31 -7.67 0.73
N ASN A 36 9.79 -7.22 -0.42
CA ASN A 36 9.65 -8.07 -1.60
C ASN A 36 11.00 -8.59 -2.13
N ALA A 37 12.04 -7.75 -2.14
CA ALA A 37 13.37 -8.18 -2.53
C ALA A 37 13.91 -9.30 -1.63
N ARG A 38 13.69 -9.22 -0.31
CA ARG A 38 14.06 -10.28 0.63
C ARG A 38 13.21 -11.54 0.43
N ILE A 39 11.90 -11.40 0.27
CA ILE A 39 11.00 -12.54 0.04
C ILE A 39 11.42 -13.28 -1.23
N ALA A 40 11.69 -12.56 -2.32
CA ALA A 40 12.16 -13.14 -3.58
C ALA A 40 13.45 -13.95 -3.43
N ALA A 41 14.41 -13.45 -2.63
CA ALA A 41 15.67 -14.15 -2.37
C ALA A 41 15.48 -15.44 -1.55
N LEU A 42 14.43 -15.49 -0.71
CA LEU A 42 14.19 -16.57 0.24
C LEU A 42 13.09 -17.55 -0.22
N VAL A 43 12.53 -17.40 -1.43
CA VAL A 43 11.47 -18.29 -1.95
C VAL A 43 11.89 -19.76 -1.88
N PRO A 44 11.03 -20.68 -1.38
CA PRO A 44 11.33 -22.10 -1.35
C PRO A 44 11.42 -22.70 -2.74
N GLU A 45 12.17 -23.79 -2.88
CA GLU A 45 12.43 -24.42 -4.18
C GLU A 45 11.17 -24.89 -4.91
N GLY A 46 10.17 -25.39 -4.17
CA GLY A 46 8.88 -25.79 -4.72
C GLY A 46 7.99 -24.63 -5.19
N ARG A 47 8.41 -23.37 -4.99
CA ARG A 47 7.71 -22.15 -5.40
C ARG A 47 8.60 -21.18 -6.18
N ARG A 48 9.75 -21.65 -6.69
CA ARG A 48 10.78 -20.79 -7.29
C ARG A 48 10.24 -19.97 -8.49
N GLU A 49 9.17 -20.43 -9.13
CA GLU A 49 8.45 -19.74 -10.20
C GLU A 49 7.79 -18.42 -9.78
N LEU A 50 7.56 -18.20 -8.47
CA LEU A 50 7.04 -16.94 -7.94
C LEU A 50 8.12 -15.85 -7.89
N ALA A 51 9.39 -16.23 -7.71
CA ALA A 51 10.46 -15.28 -7.43
C ALA A 51 10.55 -14.13 -8.46
N PRO A 52 10.45 -14.35 -9.79
CA PRO A 52 10.47 -13.25 -10.75
C PRO A 52 9.32 -12.26 -10.58
N ARG A 53 8.12 -12.72 -10.20
CA ARG A 53 6.95 -11.86 -9.98
C ARG A 53 7.08 -11.06 -8.69
N ILE A 54 7.63 -11.67 -7.64
CA ILE A 54 7.93 -10.98 -6.37
C ILE A 54 9.03 -9.93 -6.57
N VAL A 55 10.07 -10.23 -7.37
CA VAL A 55 11.08 -9.22 -7.77
C VAL A 55 10.42 -8.09 -8.54
N ARG A 56 9.51 -8.39 -9.46
CA ARG A 56 8.80 -7.38 -10.25
C ARG A 56 7.98 -6.46 -9.33
N HIS A 57 7.23 -7.04 -8.40
CA HIS A 57 6.46 -6.30 -7.38
C HIS A 57 7.39 -5.37 -6.59
N GLY A 58 8.45 -5.89 -5.97
CA GLY A 58 9.38 -5.04 -5.21
C GLY A 58 10.05 -3.94 -6.03
N ALA A 59 10.32 -4.18 -7.32
CA ALA A 59 10.87 -3.16 -8.22
C ALA A 59 9.86 -2.04 -8.55
N ASP A 60 8.56 -2.36 -8.59
CA ASP A 60 7.50 -1.36 -8.74
C ASP A 60 7.31 -0.53 -7.45
N GLU A 61 7.39 -1.15 -6.27
CA GLU A 61 7.39 -0.42 -4.98
C GLU A 61 8.59 0.54 -4.87
N ASP A 62 9.81 0.06 -5.15
CA ASP A 62 11.01 0.90 -5.18
C ASP A 62 10.86 2.07 -6.16
N LYS A 63 10.18 1.84 -7.28
CA LYS A 63 9.88 2.87 -8.27
C LYS A 63 8.90 3.91 -7.72
N HIS A 64 7.84 3.50 -7.04
CA HIS A 64 6.89 4.43 -6.41
C HIS A 64 7.57 5.30 -5.35
N GLY A 65 8.44 4.72 -4.52
CA GLY A 65 9.26 5.47 -3.57
C GLY A 65 10.15 6.51 -4.24
N ARG A 66 10.77 6.17 -5.39
CA ARG A 66 11.53 7.14 -6.20
C ARG A 66 10.65 8.24 -6.80
N ILE A 67 9.43 7.92 -7.23
CA ILE A 67 8.48 8.90 -7.77
C ILE A 67 8.13 9.94 -6.69
N PHE A 68 7.81 9.53 -5.46
CA PHE A 68 7.53 10.48 -4.38
C PHE A 68 8.74 11.35 -4.01
N ASN A 69 9.95 10.79 -4.02
CA ASN A 69 11.17 11.57 -3.82
C ASN A 69 11.44 12.54 -4.98
N ALA A 70 11.16 12.16 -6.23
CA ALA A 70 11.28 13.05 -7.39
C ALA A 70 10.27 14.20 -7.31
N LEU A 71 9.05 13.93 -6.82
CA LEU A 71 8.00 14.92 -6.56
C LEU A 71 8.42 15.95 -5.49
N LEU A 72 9.14 15.53 -4.45
CA LEU A 72 9.76 16.44 -3.46
C LEU A 72 10.87 17.29 -4.10
N LYS A 73 11.78 16.64 -4.84
CA LYS A 73 12.92 17.28 -5.50
C LYS A 73 12.48 18.34 -6.51
N LYS A 74 11.45 18.04 -7.32
CA LYS A 74 10.86 18.98 -8.30
C LYS A 74 10.38 20.28 -7.63
N ARG A 75 9.97 20.20 -6.36
CA ARG A 75 9.52 21.34 -5.55
C ARG A 75 10.62 21.94 -4.67
N GLY A 76 11.85 21.45 -4.75
CA GLY A 76 12.97 21.93 -3.94
C GLY A 76 12.87 21.54 -2.45
N LEU A 77 12.08 20.51 -2.12
CA LEU A 77 11.84 20.09 -0.74
C LEU A 77 12.69 18.84 -0.41
N PRO A 78 13.40 18.80 0.73
CA PRO A 78 14.01 17.57 1.22
C PRO A 78 12.95 16.66 1.88
N PRO A 79 13.14 15.33 1.93
CA PRO A 79 12.29 14.45 2.71
C PRO A 79 12.39 14.75 4.21
N VAL A 80 11.37 14.36 4.97
CA VAL A 80 11.32 14.47 6.43
C VAL A 80 11.29 13.11 7.11
N GLU A 81 11.66 13.10 8.38
CA GLU A 81 11.40 11.96 9.26
C GLU A 81 9.89 11.70 9.33
N VAL A 82 9.51 10.44 9.12
CA VAL A 82 8.13 9.99 9.15
C VAL A 82 7.70 9.80 10.60
N PRO A 83 6.60 10.44 11.06
CA PRO A 83 6.08 10.22 12.40
C PRO A 83 5.73 8.73 12.60
N PRO A 84 6.19 8.07 13.68
CA PRO A 84 5.98 6.63 13.89
C PRO A 84 4.50 6.20 13.86
N GLU A 85 3.59 7.07 14.31
CA GLU A 85 2.14 6.81 14.27
C GLU A 85 1.53 6.83 12.86
N THR A 86 2.31 7.25 11.85
CA THR A 86 1.92 7.25 10.44
C THR A 86 2.60 6.15 9.64
N ASP A 87 3.52 5.41 10.25
CA ASP A 87 4.23 4.29 9.62
C ASP A 87 3.33 3.05 9.55
N TYR A 88 2.54 3.01 8.48
CA TYR A 88 1.54 1.97 8.25
C TYR A 88 2.12 0.56 8.30
N THR A 89 3.27 0.33 7.64
CA THR A 89 3.85 -1.00 7.53
C THR A 89 4.44 -1.47 8.86
N MET A 90 5.09 -0.59 9.62
CA MET A 90 5.54 -0.92 10.98
C MET A 90 4.39 -1.19 11.94
N LEU A 91 3.30 -0.43 11.84
CA LEU A 91 2.11 -0.66 12.69
C LEU A 91 1.42 -1.99 12.35
N LEU A 92 1.42 -2.43 11.08
CA LEU A 92 0.94 -3.76 10.70
C LEU A 92 1.81 -4.88 11.30
N GLU A 93 3.14 -4.78 11.18
CA GLU A 93 4.04 -5.78 11.75
C GLU A 93 3.87 -5.88 13.28
N GLN A 94 3.70 -4.75 13.97
CA GLN A 94 3.45 -4.73 15.42
C GLN A 94 2.15 -5.47 15.80
N GLN A 95 1.18 -5.57 14.89
CA GLN A 95 -0.03 -6.38 15.06
C GLN A 95 0.16 -7.85 14.64
N GLY A 96 1.37 -8.26 14.28
CA GLY A 96 1.70 -9.60 13.81
C GLY A 96 1.22 -9.88 12.38
N ILE A 97 1.04 -8.84 11.57
CA ILE A 97 0.56 -8.95 10.20
C ILE A 97 1.74 -8.92 9.23
N GLY A 98 1.71 -9.80 8.23
CA GLY A 98 2.79 -9.96 7.26
C GLY A 98 3.94 -10.84 7.77
N LEU A 99 5.08 -10.78 7.08
CA LEU A 99 6.31 -11.45 7.50
C LEU A 99 7.14 -10.45 8.31
N ALA A 100 7.54 -10.82 9.53
CA ALA A 100 8.33 -9.95 10.38
C ALA A 100 9.70 -9.61 9.74
N HIS A 101 10.21 -8.41 9.96
CA HIS A 101 11.53 -7.99 9.46
C HIS A 101 12.64 -8.89 10.00
N SER A 102 12.50 -9.37 11.23
CA SER A 102 13.44 -10.33 11.81
C SER A 102 13.51 -11.64 11.02
N ARG A 103 12.38 -12.09 10.44
CA ARG A 103 12.33 -13.25 9.54
C ARG A 103 12.99 -12.93 8.20
N LEU A 104 12.67 -11.78 7.61
CA LEU A 104 13.19 -11.39 6.29
C LEU A 104 14.69 -11.07 6.28
N ARG A 105 15.26 -10.66 7.41
CA ARG A 105 16.71 -10.45 7.58
C ARG A 105 17.50 -11.76 7.68
N GLY A 106 16.85 -12.89 7.96
CA GLY A 106 17.50 -14.19 7.98
C GLY A 106 17.82 -14.70 6.57
N GLU A 107 18.68 -15.73 6.49
CA GLU A 107 19.08 -16.38 5.22
C GLU A 107 18.38 -17.73 5.01
N GLU A 108 17.54 -18.15 5.95
CA GLU A 108 16.75 -19.37 5.82
C GLU A 108 15.65 -19.19 4.78
N ARG A 109 15.50 -20.19 3.91
CA ARG A 109 14.39 -20.22 2.95
C ARG A 109 13.05 -20.11 3.69
N LEU A 110 12.14 -19.36 3.10
CA LEU A 110 10.75 -19.26 3.51
C LEU A 110 10.05 -20.61 3.36
N THR A 111 9.09 -20.85 4.24
CA THR A 111 8.20 -22.01 4.10
C THR A 111 7.08 -21.70 3.11
N GLU A 112 6.37 -22.73 2.66
CA GLU A 112 5.15 -22.53 1.87
C GLU A 112 4.10 -21.70 2.63
N ARG A 113 4.00 -21.89 3.95
CA ARG A 113 3.13 -21.08 4.82
C ARG A 113 3.55 -19.61 4.84
N ASP A 114 4.85 -19.33 4.83
CA ASP A 114 5.36 -17.96 4.75
C ASP A 114 4.95 -17.31 3.42
N ILE A 115 5.04 -18.04 2.29
CA ILE A 115 4.59 -17.57 0.98
C ILE A 115 3.08 -17.28 0.96
N ILE A 116 2.26 -18.18 1.52
CA ILE A 116 0.81 -17.94 1.67
C ILE A 116 0.56 -16.69 2.53
N THR A 117 1.34 -16.52 3.60
CA THR A 117 1.20 -15.38 4.53
C THR A 117 1.56 -14.07 3.84
N TYR A 118 2.66 -14.04 3.09
CA TYR A 118 3.05 -12.92 2.23
C TYR A 118 1.95 -12.58 1.23
N LEU A 119 1.51 -13.52 0.39
CA LEU A 119 0.52 -13.25 -0.65
C LEU A 119 -0.82 -12.80 -0.07
N ALA A 120 -1.25 -13.41 1.03
CA ALA A 120 -2.48 -13.03 1.72
C ALA A 120 -2.37 -11.62 2.31
N HIS A 121 -1.24 -11.29 2.94
CA HIS A 121 -0.95 -9.96 3.45
C HIS A 121 -0.93 -8.92 2.33
N SER A 122 -0.09 -9.14 1.30
CA SER A 122 0.03 -8.28 0.13
C SER A 122 -1.33 -8.05 -0.49
N ARG A 123 -2.17 -9.08 -0.70
CA ARG A 123 -3.52 -8.86 -1.21
C ARG A 123 -4.27 -7.78 -0.42
N ILE A 124 -4.27 -7.87 0.92
CA ILE A 124 -5.01 -6.91 1.77
C ILE A 124 -4.46 -5.50 1.60
N THR A 125 -3.13 -5.34 1.60
CA THR A 125 -2.48 -4.04 1.46
C THR A 125 -2.63 -3.47 0.04
N GLU A 126 -2.49 -4.30 -1.00
CA GLU A 126 -2.71 -3.92 -2.40
C GLU A 126 -4.16 -3.51 -2.66
N GLN A 127 -5.12 -4.17 -2.01
CA GLN A 127 -6.53 -3.77 -2.10
C GLN A 127 -6.73 -2.36 -1.55
N ARG A 128 -6.05 -2.03 -0.44
CA ARG A 128 -6.08 -0.68 0.15
C ARG A 128 -5.41 0.33 -0.76
N ALA A 129 -4.21 0.01 -1.25
CA ALA A 129 -3.41 0.87 -2.12
C ALA A 129 -4.18 1.19 -3.42
N SER A 130 -4.70 0.17 -4.11
CA SER A 130 -5.52 0.33 -5.32
C SER A 130 -6.76 1.21 -5.06
N GLU A 131 -7.51 1.00 -3.97
CA GLU A 131 -8.67 1.84 -3.62
C GLU A 131 -8.29 3.32 -3.36
N GLN A 132 -7.17 3.57 -2.67
CA GLN A 132 -6.68 4.93 -2.43
C GLN A 132 -6.17 5.60 -3.71
N MET A 133 -5.43 4.85 -4.54
CA MET A 133 -4.88 5.35 -5.78
C MET A 133 -5.96 5.61 -6.83
N GLU A 134 -7.02 4.82 -6.87
CA GLU A 134 -8.19 5.07 -7.72
C GLU A 134 -8.92 6.36 -7.29
N LEU A 135 -9.04 6.63 -5.98
CA LEU A 135 -9.57 7.90 -5.49
C LEU A 135 -8.71 9.09 -5.94
N LEU A 136 -7.39 8.98 -5.79
CA LEU A 136 -6.45 10.03 -6.25
C LEU A 136 -6.53 10.20 -7.77
N ARG A 137 -6.55 9.12 -8.52
CA ARG A 137 -6.67 9.12 -9.99
C ARG A 137 -7.94 9.82 -10.43
N ARG A 138 -9.08 9.53 -9.82
CA ARG A 138 -10.36 10.18 -10.14
C ARG A 138 -10.31 11.70 -10.02
N HIS A 139 -9.54 12.22 -9.08
CA HIS A 139 -9.50 13.66 -8.78
C HIS A 139 -8.30 14.38 -9.39
N PHE A 140 -7.18 13.69 -9.61
CA PHE A 140 -5.89 14.30 -9.94
C PHE A 140 -5.19 13.68 -11.15
N ALA A 141 -5.85 12.79 -11.91
CA ALA A 141 -5.33 12.21 -13.14
C ALA A 141 -4.75 13.26 -14.12
N ASP A 142 -5.39 14.43 -14.21
CA ASP A 142 -5.02 15.49 -15.14
C ASP A 142 -4.33 16.67 -14.43
N HIS A 143 -3.94 16.50 -13.16
CA HIS A 143 -3.16 17.51 -12.45
C HIS A 143 -1.77 17.63 -13.11
N PRO A 144 -1.31 18.85 -13.45
CA PRO A 144 -0.09 19.07 -14.23
C PRO A 144 1.16 18.48 -13.55
N ASP A 145 1.23 18.53 -12.23
CA ASP A 145 2.41 18.09 -11.49
C ASP A 145 2.42 16.61 -11.09
N ILE A 146 1.27 16.04 -10.71
CA ILE A 146 1.20 14.71 -10.11
C ILE A 146 0.40 13.71 -10.95
N GLY A 147 -0.34 14.15 -11.97
CA GLY A 147 -1.26 13.28 -12.70
C GLY A 147 -0.58 12.08 -13.38
N ARG A 148 0.65 12.28 -13.89
CA ARG A 148 1.47 11.20 -14.45
C ARG A 148 1.87 10.17 -13.38
N ALA A 149 2.33 10.65 -12.22
CA ALA A 149 2.69 9.79 -11.08
C ALA A 149 1.49 8.99 -10.57
N VAL A 150 0.36 9.67 -10.35
CA VAL A 150 -0.89 9.04 -9.89
C VAL A 150 -1.38 7.96 -10.86
N LYS A 151 -1.36 8.22 -12.17
CA LYS A 151 -1.75 7.24 -13.19
C LYS A 151 -0.81 6.03 -13.20
N MET A 152 0.49 6.25 -13.07
CA MET A 152 1.49 5.17 -13.06
C MET A 152 1.30 4.26 -11.85
N ILE A 153 1.34 4.84 -10.64
CA ILE A 153 1.21 4.10 -9.39
C ILE A 153 -0.13 3.35 -9.36
N SER A 154 -1.25 4.01 -9.71
CA SER A 154 -2.57 3.37 -9.78
C SER A 154 -2.59 2.14 -10.68
N ASN A 155 -1.95 2.19 -11.86
CA ASN A 155 -1.92 1.04 -12.76
C ASN A 155 -1.02 -0.09 -12.23
N ASP A 156 0.02 0.22 -11.47
CA ASP A 156 0.89 -0.77 -10.86
C ASP A 156 0.17 -1.47 -9.69
N GLU A 157 -0.54 -0.73 -8.82
CA GLU A 157 -1.31 -1.34 -7.73
C GLU A 157 -2.40 -2.29 -8.22
N ASP A 158 -3.07 -1.94 -9.33
CA ASP A 158 -4.03 -2.84 -9.94
C ASP A 158 -3.36 -4.13 -10.44
N ASN A 159 -2.09 -4.07 -10.87
CA ASN A 159 -1.32 -5.25 -11.27
C ASN A 159 -0.87 -6.07 -10.07
N HIS A 160 -0.44 -5.43 -8.97
CA HIS A 160 -0.08 -6.09 -7.73
C HIS A 160 -1.28 -6.83 -7.14
N LEU A 161 -2.44 -6.19 -7.10
CA LEU A 161 -3.69 -6.77 -6.63
C LEU A 161 -4.11 -7.96 -7.51
N ALA A 162 -4.06 -7.81 -8.84
CA ALA A 162 -4.36 -8.89 -9.77
C ALA A 162 -3.43 -10.10 -9.56
N TYR A 163 -2.13 -9.85 -9.44
CA TYR A 163 -1.14 -10.88 -9.13
C TYR A 163 -1.48 -11.63 -7.84
N CYS A 164 -1.76 -10.93 -6.74
CA CYS A 164 -2.11 -11.55 -5.47
C CYS A 164 -3.37 -12.43 -5.58
N HIS A 165 -4.38 -11.96 -6.32
CA HIS A 165 -5.59 -12.74 -6.59
C HIS A 165 -5.28 -14.03 -7.34
N GLU A 166 -4.49 -13.98 -8.41
CA GLU A 166 -4.15 -15.15 -9.21
C GLU A 166 -3.38 -16.21 -8.41
N GLU A 167 -2.34 -15.80 -7.68
CA GLU A 167 -1.51 -16.73 -6.92
C GLU A 167 -2.26 -17.36 -5.75
N LEU A 168 -3.08 -16.57 -5.03
CA LEU A 168 -3.90 -17.11 -3.95
C LEU A 168 -4.97 -18.06 -4.49
N LEU A 169 -5.57 -17.79 -5.65
CA LEU A 169 -6.51 -18.72 -6.29
C LEU A 169 -5.82 -19.99 -6.77
N ALA A 170 -4.58 -19.92 -7.26
CA ALA A 170 -3.78 -21.10 -7.60
C ALA A 170 -3.52 -21.97 -6.36
N LEU A 171 -2.99 -21.38 -5.28
CA LEU A 171 -2.74 -22.06 -4.01
C LEU A 171 -4.03 -22.62 -3.38
N ALA A 172 -5.17 -21.94 -3.54
CA ALA A 172 -6.45 -22.45 -3.08
C ALA A 172 -6.87 -23.73 -3.82
N ARG A 173 -6.62 -23.83 -5.14
CA ARG A 173 -6.87 -25.05 -5.93
C ARG A 173 -5.95 -26.20 -5.51
N GLU A 174 -4.77 -25.89 -5.00
CA GLU A 174 -3.82 -26.86 -4.44
C GLU A 174 -4.19 -27.33 -3.02
N GLY A 175 -5.27 -26.80 -2.44
CA GLY A 175 -5.83 -27.24 -1.16
C GLY A 175 -5.62 -26.26 0.01
N HIS A 176 -4.97 -25.12 -0.22
CA HIS A 176 -4.67 -24.14 0.84
C HIS A 176 -5.82 -23.18 1.17
N GLY A 177 -7.00 -23.35 0.57
CA GLY A 177 -8.10 -22.38 0.64
C GLY A 177 -8.54 -21.99 2.05
N ARG A 178 -8.58 -22.93 3.01
CA ARG A 178 -8.93 -22.63 4.41
C ARG A 178 -7.87 -21.77 5.11
N THR A 179 -6.60 -22.12 4.90
CA THR A 179 -5.46 -21.37 5.45
C THR A 179 -5.42 -19.95 4.90
N ILE A 180 -5.59 -19.79 3.59
CA ILE A 180 -5.66 -18.49 2.92
C ILE A 180 -6.79 -17.64 3.51
N GLN A 181 -8.01 -18.19 3.59
CA GLN A 181 -9.17 -17.48 4.13
C GLN A 181 -8.97 -17.05 5.59
N GLN A 182 -8.36 -17.91 6.42
CA GLN A 182 -8.04 -17.56 7.80
C GLN A 182 -7.08 -16.38 7.86
N ILE A 183 -5.94 -16.48 7.16
CA ILE A 183 -4.90 -15.45 7.19
C ILE A 183 -5.45 -14.13 6.64
N MET A 184 -6.13 -14.15 5.48
CA MET A 184 -6.73 -12.94 4.90
C MET A 184 -7.72 -12.26 5.84
N ARG A 185 -8.53 -13.04 6.57
CA ARG A 185 -9.48 -12.48 7.55
C ARG A 185 -8.76 -11.86 8.74
N GLU A 186 -7.73 -12.51 9.26
CA GLU A 186 -6.91 -11.96 10.34
C GLU A 186 -6.23 -10.66 9.89
N CYS A 187 -5.59 -10.67 8.72
CA CYS A 187 -4.97 -9.50 8.09
C CYS A 187 -5.97 -8.37 7.87
N ALA A 188 -7.11 -8.61 7.23
CA ALA A 188 -8.10 -7.57 6.94
C ALA A 188 -8.62 -6.89 8.21
N LEU A 189 -8.89 -7.66 9.28
CA LEU A 189 -9.42 -7.09 10.52
C LEU A 189 -8.40 -6.32 11.34
N ALA A 190 -7.11 -6.63 11.19
CA ALA A 190 -6.01 -5.88 11.77
C ALA A 190 -5.72 -4.63 10.93
N GLU A 191 -5.63 -4.77 9.60
CA GLU A 191 -5.43 -3.67 8.66
C GLU A 191 -6.48 -2.57 8.84
N ILE A 192 -7.77 -2.91 8.92
CA ILE A 192 -8.83 -1.90 9.09
C ILE A 192 -8.62 -1.05 10.36
N ARG A 193 -8.03 -1.63 11.43
CA ARG A 193 -7.71 -0.88 12.65
C ARG A 193 -6.49 0.01 12.44
N VAL A 194 -5.42 -0.55 11.88
CA VAL A 194 -4.19 0.20 11.59
C VAL A 194 -4.47 1.35 10.63
N TYR A 195 -5.22 1.11 9.56
CA TYR A 195 -5.61 2.12 8.58
C TYR A 195 -6.40 3.27 9.21
N ARG A 196 -7.32 2.98 10.14
CA ARG A 196 -8.02 4.02 10.92
C ARG A 196 -7.02 4.85 11.74
N ASP A 197 -6.12 4.19 12.48
CA ASP A 197 -5.20 4.87 13.38
C ASP A 197 -4.19 5.74 12.61
N VAL A 198 -3.64 5.21 11.52
CA VAL A 198 -2.80 5.95 10.58
C VAL A 198 -3.56 7.11 9.95
N SER A 199 -4.80 6.89 9.49
CA SER A 199 -5.61 7.98 8.90
C SER A 199 -5.86 9.11 9.90
N LEU A 200 -6.15 8.79 11.16
CA LEU A 200 -6.32 9.80 12.22
C LEU A 200 -5.01 10.55 12.49
N ALA A 201 -3.90 9.83 12.55
CA ALA A 201 -2.58 10.40 12.77
C ALA A 201 -2.14 11.33 11.62
N VAL A 202 -2.31 10.89 10.37
CA VAL A 202 -2.02 11.71 9.18
C VAL A 202 -2.91 12.96 9.18
N MET A 203 -4.23 12.82 9.40
CA MET A 203 -5.12 13.99 9.44
C MET A 203 -4.82 14.94 10.59
N ALA A 204 -4.39 14.43 11.76
CA ALA A 204 -3.96 15.28 12.87
C ALA A 204 -2.70 16.08 12.52
N ASN A 205 -1.74 15.44 11.84
CA ASN A 205 -0.54 16.09 11.36
C ASN A 205 -0.85 17.16 10.29
N MET A 206 -1.67 16.82 9.29
CA MET A 206 -2.10 17.76 8.25
C MET A 206 -2.89 18.93 8.85
N GLY A 207 -3.80 18.67 9.80
CA GLY A 207 -4.58 19.72 10.43
C GLY A 207 -3.75 20.70 11.26
N ARG A 208 -2.65 20.24 11.87
CA ARG A 208 -1.71 21.10 12.57
C ARG A 208 -0.94 22.01 11.60
N ILE A 209 -0.42 21.45 10.52
CA ILE A 209 0.34 22.17 9.49
C ILE A 209 -0.54 23.19 8.78
N LEU A 210 -1.75 22.78 8.38
CA LEU A 210 -2.70 23.59 7.62
C LEU A 210 -3.57 24.52 8.48
N GLY A 211 -3.43 24.47 9.81
CA GLY A 211 -4.21 25.31 10.72
C GLY A 211 -5.72 25.03 10.69
N TRP A 212 -6.13 23.78 10.52
CA TRP A 212 -7.55 23.43 10.47
C TRP A 212 -8.28 23.79 11.77
N SER A 213 -9.50 24.31 11.63
CA SER A 213 -10.37 24.59 12.78
C SER A 213 -10.77 23.30 13.50
N ARG A 214 -11.00 23.39 14.81
CA ARG A 214 -11.48 22.25 15.63
C ARG A 214 -12.73 21.56 15.03
N PRO A 215 -13.74 22.29 14.53
CA PRO A 215 -14.88 21.66 13.87
C PRO A 215 -14.50 20.85 12.63
N LYS A 216 -13.61 21.37 11.77
CA LYS A 216 -13.15 20.65 10.57
C LYS A 216 -12.43 19.36 10.94
N ALA A 217 -11.50 19.43 11.90
CA ALA A 217 -10.77 18.26 12.38
C ALA A 217 -11.72 17.21 12.99
N ALA A 218 -12.72 17.63 13.77
CA ALA A 218 -13.70 16.74 14.36
C ALA A 218 -14.57 16.03 13.29
N VAL A 219 -14.99 16.74 12.24
CA VAL A 219 -15.75 16.15 11.12
C VAL A 219 -14.91 15.12 10.36
N LEU A 220 -13.64 15.42 10.08
CA LEU A 220 -12.73 14.48 9.42
C LEU A 220 -12.51 13.21 10.25
N ALA A 221 -12.27 13.37 11.57
CA ALA A 221 -12.13 12.24 12.48
C ALA A 221 -13.41 11.40 12.55
N ALA A 222 -14.58 12.04 12.61
CA ALA A 222 -15.87 11.33 12.56
C ALA A 222 -16.06 10.56 11.25
N GLY A 223 -15.64 11.12 10.12
CA GLY A 223 -15.62 10.44 8.82
C GLY A 223 -14.74 9.19 8.83
N ILE A 224 -13.53 9.27 9.38
CA ILE A 224 -12.63 8.12 9.53
C ILE A 224 -13.25 7.04 10.41
N HIS A 225 -13.87 7.41 11.54
CA HIS A 225 -14.56 6.45 12.41
C HIS A 225 -15.78 5.81 11.74
N ALA A 226 -16.51 6.55 10.90
CA ALA A 226 -17.64 6.01 10.14
C ALA A 226 -17.16 4.97 9.10
N VAL A 227 -16.09 5.28 8.35
CA VAL A 227 -15.46 4.32 7.43
C VAL A 227 -14.98 3.08 8.19
N TYR A 228 -14.27 3.27 9.31
CA TYR A 228 -13.85 2.17 10.17
C TYR A 228 -15.02 1.28 10.60
N ALA A 229 -16.13 1.86 11.08
CA ALA A 229 -17.31 1.11 11.50
C ALA A 229 -17.91 0.31 10.34
N TYR A 230 -18.05 0.94 9.17
CA TYR A 230 -18.52 0.26 7.96
C TYR A 230 -17.61 -0.92 7.56
N GLU A 231 -16.29 -0.70 7.54
CA GLU A 231 -15.32 -1.72 7.18
C GLU A 231 -15.31 -2.88 8.15
N ARG A 232 -15.40 -2.61 9.46
CA ARG A 232 -15.46 -3.65 10.49
C ARG A 232 -16.73 -4.51 10.42
N LEU A 233 -17.86 -3.91 10.03
CA LEU A 233 -19.14 -4.62 9.98
C LEU A 233 -19.30 -5.42 8.69
N VAL A 234 -19.02 -4.80 7.54
CA VAL A 234 -19.34 -5.38 6.22
C VAL A 234 -18.18 -5.25 5.24
N GLY A 235 -17.48 -4.11 5.25
CA GLY A 235 -16.48 -3.82 4.23
C GLY A 235 -15.32 -4.82 4.19
N TRP A 236 -14.96 -5.47 5.29
CA TRP A 236 -13.90 -6.50 5.33
C TRP A 236 -14.15 -7.67 4.37
N ARG A 237 -15.42 -7.95 4.02
CA ARG A 237 -15.75 -9.05 3.09
C ARG A 237 -15.12 -8.84 1.71
N ARG A 238 -15.10 -7.59 1.22
CA ARG A 238 -14.47 -7.28 -0.08
C ARG A 238 -12.97 -7.57 -0.04
N MET A 239 -12.32 -7.28 1.08
CA MET A 239 -10.88 -7.45 1.31
C MET A 239 -10.47 -8.92 1.43
N VAL A 240 -11.40 -9.85 1.67
CA VAL A 240 -11.09 -11.30 1.77
C VAL A 240 -11.68 -12.13 0.64
N THR A 241 -12.45 -11.51 -0.26
CA THR A 241 -13.03 -12.19 -1.42
C THR A 241 -11.99 -12.30 -2.52
N LEU A 242 -11.72 -13.51 -3.00
CA LEU A 242 -10.82 -13.75 -4.11
C LEU A 242 -11.63 -13.99 -5.39
N GLU A 243 -11.26 -13.27 -6.44
CA GLU A 243 -11.88 -13.34 -7.77
C GLU A 243 -10.79 -13.38 -8.83
N MET A 244 -11.02 -14.09 -9.93
CA MET A 244 -10.04 -14.12 -11.02
C MET A 244 -9.99 -12.72 -11.66
N PRO A 245 -8.82 -12.05 -11.71
CA PRO A 245 -8.75 -10.72 -12.28
C PRO A 245 -8.94 -10.75 -13.80
N GLU A 246 -9.40 -9.63 -14.34
CA GLU A 246 -9.55 -9.45 -15.79
C GLU A 246 -8.19 -9.50 -16.50
N ARG A 247 -7.20 -8.79 -15.94
CA ARG A 247 -5.81 -8.85 -16.40
C ARG A 247 -5.09 -10.01 -15.71
N ARG A 248 -4.75 -11.03 -16.50
CA ARG A 248 -3.99 -12.19 -16.06
C ARG A 248 -2.50 -12.01 -16.26
N ASN A 249 -1.71 -12.68 -15.43
CA ASN A 249 -0.25 -12.67 -15.46
C ASN A 249 0.29 -11.23 -15.43
N ALA A 250 -0.29 -10.37 -14.58
CA ALA A 250 -0.05 -8.93 -14.59
C ALA A 250 1.42 -8.57 -14.34
N LEU A 251 2.13 -9.40 -13.56
CA LEU A 251 3.57 -9.26 -13.27
C LEU A 251 4.46 -10.26 -14.01
N GLY A 252 3.94 -10.97 -15.02
CA GLY A 252 4.71 -11.99 -15.73
C GLY A 252 5.69 -11.47 -16.78
N SER A 253 5.66 -10.17 -17.08
CA SER A 253 6.64 -9.52 -17.96
C SER A 253 7.75 -8.87 -17.13
N PRO A 254 8.98 -8.78 -17.66
CA PRO A 254 10.06 -8.03 -16.99
C PRO A 254 9.63 -6.59 -16.69
N ALA A 255 10.26 -6.01 -15.67
CA ALA A 255 10.11 -4.60 -15.37
C ALA A 255 10.48 -3.74 -16.59
N VAL A 256 9.58 -2.84 -17.00
CA VAL A 256 9.90 -1.87 -18.04
C VAL A 256 10.88 -0.84 -17.45
N PRO A 257 12.10 -0.68 -17.99
CA PRO A 257 13.03 0.35 -17.52
C PRO A 257 12.40 1.73 -17.68
N GLU A 258 12.54 2.60 -16.68
CA GLU A 258 12.02 3.96 -16.77
C GLU A 258 12.84 4.80 -17.78
N HIS A 259 12.14 5.46 -18.69
CA HIS A 259 12.62 6.71 -19.29
C HIS A 259 12.29 7.84 -18.32
N GLU A 260 13.33 8.44 -17.76
CA GLU A 260 13.34 9.27 -16.54
C GLU A 260 12.18 10.27 -16.41
N TYR A 261 11.63 10.31 -15.20
CA TYR A 261 11.09 11.53 -14.60
C TYR A 261 12.29 12.44 -14.26
N ALA A 262 12.89 13.05 -15.29
CA ALA A 262 13.85 14.14 -15.17
C ALA A 262 13.13 15.49 -15.22
#